data_AF-A0AAD1E8M1-F1
#
_entry.id   AF-A0AAD1E8M1-F1
#
_cell.length_a   1.000
_cell.length_b   1.000
_cell.length_c   1.000
_cell.angle_alpha   90.00
_cell.angle_beta   90.00
_cell.angle_gamma   90.00
#
_symmetry.space_group_name_H-M   'P 1'
#
loop_
_entity.id
_entity.type
_entity.pdbx_description
1 polymer ?
#
loop_
_entity_poly.entity_id
_entity_poly.type
_entity_poly.pdbx_seq_one_letter_code
_entity_poly.pdbx_strand_id
1 'polypeptide(L)'
;MNAPRLTLPSPAKLNLMLHILGRREDGYHELQTIFQFLDYGDEITFAVRDDGVIRLHTEFAGVPHDSNLIVRAAKQLQEQSACPLGIDIWIEKVLPMGGGIGGGSSNAATTLLGLNHLWQLGWDEDRLAALGLSLGADVPVFVRGHAAFAEGVGEKLTPVDPEEPWYLVLVPQVSVSTAEIFSDPLLTRDTPPIKVRPVPKGNSRNDCLPVVARRYPDVRNALNLLGKFTEAKLTGTGSCVFGGFPSKAEADKVSALLTETLTGFVAKGSNVSMLHRKLQSLL
;
A
#
# COMPACT_ATOMS: atom_id res chain seq x y z
N MET A 1 24.67 25.59 -8.98
CA MET A 1 24.73 24.64 -7.85
C MET A 1 23.67 23.58 -8.11
N ASN A 2 23.99 22.30 -7.96
CA ASN A 2 22.99 21.24 -8.18
C ASN A 2 21.89 21.40 -7.12
N ALA A 3 20.63 21.47 -7.55
CA ALA A 3 19.50 21.54 -6.64
C ALA A 3 19.49 20.32 -5.70
N PRO A 4 19.10 20.46 -4.42
CA PRO A 4 18.96 19.33 -3.50
C PRO A 4 18.12 18.22 -4.14
N ARG A 5 18.68 17.01 -4.17
CA ARG A 5 18.06 15.82 -4.76
C ARG A 5 18.00 14.70 -3.74
N LEU A 6 16.88 13.99 -3.70
CA LEU A 6 16.67 12.86 -2.81
C LEU A 6 15.92 11.74 -3.53
N THR A 7 16.37 10.51 -3.34
CA THR A 7 15.72 9.31 -3.85
C THR A 7 15.27 8.43 -2.68
N LEU A 8 13.98 8.09 -2.66
CA LEU A 8 13.33 7.36 -1.58
C LEU A 8 12.53 6.16 -2.12
N PRO A 9 12.51 5.04 -1.38
CA PRO A 9 11.66 3.93 -1.75
C PRO A 9 10.19 4.19 -1.39
N SER A 10 9.30 3.53 -2.11
CA SER A 10 7.85 3.57 -1.92
C SER A 10 7.32 2.12 -1.86
N PRO A 11 7.34 1.50 -0.67
CA PRO A 11 7.08 0.06 -0.52
C PRO A 11 5.64 -0.32 -0.83
N ALA A 12 5.42 -1.57 -1.22
CA ALA A 12 4.10 -2.18 -1.17
C ALA A 12 3.68 -2.53 0.26
N LYS A 13 2.39 -2.84 0.43
CA LYS A 13 1.84 -3.48 1.63
C LYS A 13 1.05 -4.73 1.29
N LEU A 14 0.78 -5.52 2.32
CA LEU A 14 -0.23 -6.57 2.33
C LEU A 14 -1.24 -6.30 3.45
N ASN A 15 -2.51 -6.63 3.20
CA ASN A 15 -3.49 -6.84 4.26
C ASN A 15 -3.41 -8.32 4.69
N LEU A 16 -2.76 -8.60 5.82
CA LEU A 16 -2.66 -9.96 6.35
C LEU A 16 -4.02 -10.51 6.80
N MET A 17 -4.93 -9.61 7.14
CA MET A 17 -6.37 -9.84 7.32
C MET A 17 -7.13 -8.59 6.89
N LEU A 18 -8.40 -8.73 6.54
CA LEU A 18 -9.30 -7.61 6.29
C LEU A 18 -10.72 -8.05 6.66
N HIS A 19 -11.24 -7.51 7.76
CA HIS A 19 -12.58 -7.74 8.25
C HIS A 19 -13.43 -6.49 8.03
N ILE A 20 -14.67 -6.71 7.64
CA ILE A 20 -15.67 -5.66 7.45
C ILE A 20 -16.70 -5.80 8.56
N LEU A 21 -16.68 -4.85 9.50
CA LEU A 21 -17.47 -4.89 10.72
C LEU A 21 -18.90 -4.37 10.53
N GLY A 22 -19.08 -3.51 9.53
CA GLY A 22 -20.32 -2.79 9.32
C GLY A 22 -20.21 -1.77 8.20
N ARG A 23 -21.35 -1.20 7.84
CA ARG A 23 -21.42 0.02 7.02
C ARG A 23 -21.85 1.18 7.91
N ARG A 24 -21.08 2.26 7.85
CA ARG A 24 -21.33 3.52 8.55
C ARG A 24 -22.47 4.29 7.87
N GLU A 25 -23.04 5.25 8.59
CA GLU A 25 -24.10 6.13 8.07
C GLU A 25 -23.63 6.99 6.89
N ASP A 26 -22.34 7.35 6.86
CA ASP A 26 -21.69 8.08 5.76
C ASP A 26 -21.44 7.21 4.51
N GLY A 27 -21.83 5.94 4.54
CA GLY A 27 -21.71 5.02 3.42
C GLY A 27 -20.40 4.26 3.33
N TYR A 28 -19.38 4.62 4.13
CA TYR A 28 -18.12 3.88 4.25
C TYR A 28 -18.27 2.61 5.08
N HIS A 29 -17.27 1.73 5.02
CA HIS A 29 -17.22 0.51 5.81
C HIS A 29 -16.30 0.67 7.01
N GLU A 30 -16.75 0.21 8.17
CA GLU A 30 -15.87 0.07 9.34
C GLU A 30 -15.08 -1.23 9.17
N LEU A 31 -13.75 -1.14 9.27
CA LEU A 31 -12.80 -2.19 8.95
C LEU A 31 -11.94 -2.54 10.15
N GLN A 32 -11.45 -3.78 10.16
CA GLN A 32 -10.28 -4.19 10.92
C GLN A 32 -9.30 -4.87 9.98
N THR A 33 -8.05 -4.41 9.93
CA THR A 33 -7.03 -4.99 9.04
C THR A 33 -5.65 -4.99 9.71
N ILE A 34 -4.77 -5.89 9.28
CA ILE A 34 -3.36 -5.85 9.65
C ILE A 34 -2.54 -5.53 8.40
N PHE A 35 -1.87 -4.39 8.44
CA PHE A 35 -0.93 -3.99 7.40
C PHE A 35 0.48 -4.48 7.73
N GLN A 36 1.15 -5.06 6.75
CA GLN A 36 2.59 -5.31 6.77
C GLN A 36 3.21 -4.82 5.47
N PHE A 37 4.40 -4.21 5.54
CA PHE A 37 5.11 -3.76 4.33
C PHE A 37 5.81 -4.92 3.64
N LEU A 38 6.16 -4.70 2.38
CA LEU A 38 7.10 -5.53 1.66
C LEU A 38 8.40 -4.76 1.46
N ASP A 39 9.54 -5.45 1.57
CA ASP A 39 10.86 -4.96 1.15
C ASP A 39 10.97 -4.99 -0.38
N TYR A 40 10.00 -4.38 -1.03
CA TYR A 40 9.79 -4.29 -2.48
C TYR A 40 8.82 -3.15 -2.76
N GLY A 41 9.14 -2.30 -3.74
CA GLY A 41 8.34 -1.13 -4.03
C GLY A 41 8.91 -0.29 -5.15
N ASP A 42 8.20 0.79 -5.46
CA ASP A 42 8.66 1.80 -6.42
C ASP A 42 9.82 2.61 -5.83
N GLU A 43 10.51 3.36 -6.67
CA GLU A 43 11.50 4.34 -6.24
C GLU A 43 11.12 5.72 -6.76
N ILE A 44 11.14 6.73 -5.89
CA ILE A 44 10.77 8.11 -6.24
C ILE A 44 11.97 9.02 -6.01
N THR A 45 12.32 9.76 -7.05
CA THR A 45 13.37 10.78 -7.02
C THR A 45 12.73 12.17 -7.04
N PHE A 46 13.22 13.04 -6.17
CA PHE A 46 12.80 14.43 -6.03
C PHE A 46 13.99 15.36 -6.26
N ALA A 47 13.80 16.47 -6.98
CA ALA A 47 14.77 17.57 -7.06
C ALA A 47 14.07 18.91 -6.79
N VAL A 48 14.61 19.69 -5.85
CA VAL A 48 14.02 20.97 -5.42
C VAL A 48 14.07 22.02 -6.53
N ARG A 49 13.02 22.82 -6.63
CA ARG A 49 12.94 23.99 -7.51
C ARG A 49 12.68 25.25 -6.68
N ASP A 50 13.05 26.40 -7.21
CA ASP A 50 12.88 27.72 -6.60
C ASP A 50 11.71 28.53 -7.20
N ASP A 51 10.96 27.95 -8.14
CA ASP A 51 9.90 28.62 -8.89
C ASP A 51 8.48 28.23 -8.45
N GLY A 52 8.33 27.46 -7.37
CA GLY A 52 7.05 27.00 -6.84
C GLY A 52 6.34 25.95 -7.70
N VAL A 53 6.93 25.49 -8.81
CA VAL A 53 6.28 24.56 -9.73
C VAL A 53 6.41 23.11 -9.25
N ILE A 54 5.31 22.36 -9.25
CA ILE A 54 5.31 20.91 -9.01
C ILE A 54 5.19 20.20 -10.35
N ARG A 55 6.18 19.37 -10.69
CA ARG A 55 6.24 18.66 -11.97
C ARG A 55 6.55 17.19 -11.77
N LEU A 56 5.60 16.33 -12.10
CA LEU A 56 5.84 14.89 -12.25
C LEU A 56 6.24 14.62 -13.71
N HIS A 57 7.45 14.10 -13.91
CA HIS A 57 8.00 13.81 -15.25
C HIS A 57 7.58 12.45 -15.81
N THR A 58 7.17 11.52 -14.94
CA THR A 58 6.68 10.20 -15.37
C THR A 58 5.19 10.26 -15.69
N GLU A 59 4.83 9.93 -16.94
CA GLU A 59 3.43 9.80 -17.35
C GLU A 59 2.90 8.39 -17.09
N PHE A 60 1.64 8.30 -16.67
CA PHE A 60 0.94 7.04 -16.46
C PHE A 60 -0.30 6.99 -17.35
N ALA A 61 -0.38 5.96 -18.20
CA ALA A 61 -1.54 5.77 -19.05
C ALA A 61 -2.83 5.70 -18.21
N GLY A 62 -3.82 6.52 -18.57
CA GLY A 62 -5.11 6.58 -17.86
C GLY A 62 -5.12 7.33 -16.53
N VAL A 63 -4.01 7.94 -16.11
CA VAL A 63 -3.94 8.78 -14.90
C VAL A 63 -3.54 10.20 -15.27
N PRO A 64 -4.49 11.15 -15.40
CA PRO A 64 -4.19 12.56 -15.61
C PRO A 64 -3.20 13.10 -14.56
N HIS A 65 -2.27 13.96 -14.98
CA HIS A 65 -1.20 14.49 -14.12
C HIS A 65 -1.72 15.00 -12.76
N ASP A 66 -2.74 15.87 -12.77
CA ASP A 66 -3.28 16.47 -11.54
C ASP A 66 -4.14 15.53 -10.69
N SER A 67 -4.53 14.38 -11.25
CA SER A 67 -5.20 13.32 -10.48
C SER A 67 -4.20 12.37 -9.81
N ASN A 68 -2.93 12.39 -10.21
CA ASN A 68 -1.90 11.52 -9.66
C ASN A 68 -1.67 11.83 -8.19
N LEU A 69 -1.66 10.79 -7.33
CA LEU A 69 -1.51 10.96 -5.90
C LEU A 69 -0.17 11.58 -5.49
N ILE A 70 0.90 11.43 -6.27
CA ILE A 70 2.18 12.12 -6.06
C ILE A 70 2.00 13.64 -6.21
N VAL A 71 1.38 14.07 -7.32
CA VAL A 71 1.15 15.49 -7.61
C VAL A 71 0.19 16.09 -6.59
N ARG A 72 -0.89 15.38 -6.25
CA ARG A 72 -1.85 15.81 -5.23
C ARG A 72 -1.20 15.94 -3.86
N ALA A 73 -0.38 14.98 -3.45
CA ALA A 73 0.36 15.03 -2.18
C ALA A 73 1.30 16.24 -2.13
N ALA A 74 2.09 16.46 -3.18
CA ALA A 74 3.00 17.60 -3.27
C ALA A 74 2.25 18.93 -3.23
N LYS A 75 1.16 19.08 -4.00
CA LYS A 75 0.35 20.30 -4.05
C LYS A 75 -0.28 20.62 -2.69
N GLN A 76 -0.94 19.64 -2.08
CA GLN A 76 -1.59 19.85 -0.79
C GLN A 76 -0.57 20.19 0.31
N LEU A 77 0.60 19.54 0.33
CA LEU A 77 1.65 19.87 1.29
C LEU A 77 2.20 21.28 1.06
N GLN A 78 2.45 21.65 -0.20
CA GLN A 78 2.93 23.00 -0.57
C GLN A 78 1.93 24.08 -0.13
N GLU A 79 0.65 23.90 -0.46
CA GLU A 79 -0.43 24.82 -0.11
C GLU A 79 -0.56 24.98 1.42
N GLN A 80 -0.62 23.88 2.16
CA GLN A 80 -0.83 23.94 3.61
C GLN A 80 0.40 24.37 4.42
N SER A 81 1.59 24.27 3.84
CA SER A 81 2.84 24.77 4.45
C SER A 81 3.20 26.19 4.01
N ALA A 82 2.50 26.74 3.02
CA ALA A 82 2.87 27.98 2.34
C ALA A 82 4.33 27.98 1.84
N CYS A 83 4.85 26.81 1.46
CA CYS A 83 6.22 26.68 0.96
C CYS A 83 6.32 27.31 -0.44
N PRO A 84 7.28 28.23 -0.69
CA PRO A 84 7.44 28.85 -2.00
C PRO A 84 8.21 27.95 -3.00
N LEU A 85 8.81 26.86 -2.52
CA LEU A 85 9.65 25.98 -3.33
C LEU A 85 8.78 25.08 -4.21
N GLY A 86 9.31 24.73 -5.37
CA GLY A 86 8.77 23.71 -6.25
C GLY A 86 9.51 22.37 -6.12
N ILE A 87 9.10 21.41 -6.94
CA ILE A 87 9.75 20.10 -7.01
C ILE A 87 9.59 19.46 -8.39
N ASP A 88 10.67 18.92 -8.93
CA ASP A 88 10.66 17.93 -10.00
C ASP A 88 10.64 16.50 -9.42
N ILE A 89 9.77 15.64 -9.96
CA ILE A 89 9.54 14.29 -9.45
C ILE A 89 9.65 13.27 -10.58
N TRP A 90 10.38 12.19 -10.33
CA TRP A 90 10.47 11.01 -11.19
C TRP A 90 10.15 9.77 -10.38
N ILE A 91 9.48 8.80 -10.98
CA ILE A 91 9.16 7.52 -10.35
C ILE A 91 9.55 6.37 -11.26
N GLU A 92 10.30 5.41 -10.70
CA GLU A 92 10.51 4.09 -11.26
C GLU A 92 9.42 3.16 -10.72
N LYS A 93 8.42 2.90 -11.56
CA LYS A 93 7.23 2.13 -11.18
C LYS A 93 7.45 0.64 -11.44
N VAL A 94 7.45 -0.16 -10.37
CA VAL A 94 7.52 -1.63 -10.44
C VAL A 94 6.27 -2.29 -9.87
N LEU A 95 5.55 -1.59 -9.00
CA LEU A 95 4.29 -2.07 -8.43
C LEU A 95 3.17 -1.99 -9.47
N PRO A 96 2.28 -3.00 -9.57
CA PRO A 96 1.10 -2.92 -10.42
C PRO A 96 0.19 -1.75 -10.04
N MET A 97 -0.53 -1.23 -11.04
CA MET A 97 -1.59 -0.26 -10.81
C MET A 97 -2.78 -0.95 -10.12
N GLY A 98 -3.11 -0.52 -8.90
CA GLY A 98 -4.16 -1.15 -8.09
C GLY A 98 -3.68 -2.42 -7.37
N GLY A 99 -4.37 -3.54 -7.59
CA GLY A 99 -3.95 -4.85 -7.05
C GLY A 99 -4.16 -5.06 -5.55
N GLY A 100 -4.55 -4.03 -4.79
CA GLY A 100 -4.71 -4.12 -3.34
C GLY A 100 -3.39 -4.07 -2.56
N ILE A 101 -2.28 -3.72 -3.21
CA ILE A 101 -0.93 -3.64 -2.63
C ILE A 101 -0.53 -2.22 -2.18
N GLY A 102 -1.41 -1.23 -2.35
CA GLY A 102 -1.23 0.11 -1.79
C GLY A 102 -0.22 1.02 -2.51
N GLY A 103 0.19 0.70 -3.76
CA GLY A 103 1.23 1.45 -4.46
C GLY A 103 0.97 2.96 -4.56
N GLY A 104 -0.25 3.37 -4.94
CA GLY A 104 -0.59 4.80 -5.03
C GLY A 104 -0.54 5.53 -3.68
N SER A 105 -1.02 4.88 -2.62
CA SER A 105 -0.97 5.43 -1.25
C SER A 105 0.46 5.51 -0.73
N SER A 106 1.30 4.52 -1.03
CA SER A 106 2.72 4.56 -0.74
C SER A 106 3.41 5.71 -1.48
N ASN A 107 3.08 5.93 -2.76
CA ASN A 107 3.68 7.01 -3.53
C ASN A 107 3.31 8.39 -2.95
N ALA A 108 2.07 8.56 -2.49
CA ALA A 108 1.63 9.76 -1.78
C ALA A 108 2.41 9.97 -0.48
N ALA A 109 2.49 8.94 0.38
CA ALA A 109 3.21 9.02 1.66
C ALA A 109 4.70 9.30 1.50
N THR A 110 5.37 8.61 0.55
CA THR A 110 6.78 8.86 0.21
C THR A 110 6.98 10.31 -0.25
N THR A 111 6.04 10.85 -1.02
CA THR A 111 6.07 12.26 -1.44
C THR A 111 5.93 13.20 -0.23
N LEU A 112 4.93 12.98 0.64
CA LEU A 112 4.73 13.81 1.83
C LEU A 112 5.98 13.85 2.72
N LEU A 113 6.56 12.69 3.03
CA LEU A 113 7.74 12.58 3.88
C LEU A 113 9.00 13.14 3.20
N GLY A 114 9.21 12.84 1.92
CA GLY A 114 10.36 13.33 1.16
C GLY A 114 10.37 14.85 1.03
N LEU A 115 9.20 15.45 0.77
CA LEU A 115 9.08 16.90 0.67
C LEU A 115 9.10 17.59 2.03
N ASN A 116 8.53 16.99 3.08
CA ASN A 116 8.69 17.50 4.46
C ASN A 116 10.18 17.63 4.83
N HIS A 117 11.00 16.64 4.44
CA HIS A 117 12.44 16.66 4.63
C HIS A 117 13.15 17.69 3.74
N LEU A 118 12.92 17.66 2.41
CA LEU A 118 13.60 18.53 1.45
C LEU A 118 13.26 20.02 1.63
N TRP A 119 12.01 20.33 1.96
CA TRP A 119 11.55 21.70 2.22
C TRP A 119 11.74 22.12 3.68
N GLN A 120 12.30 21.24 4.53
CA GLN A 120 12.59 21.50 5.94
C GLN A 120 11.37 22.03 6.74
N LEU A 121 10.18 21.48 6.47
CA LEU A 121 8.94 21.99 7.05
C LEU A 121 8.81 21.65 8.54
N GLY A 122 9.49 20.59 9.00
CA GLY A 122 9.45 20.14 10.40
C GLY A 122 8.07 19.67 10.86
N TRP A 123 7.20 19.22 9.94
CA TRP A 123 5.92 18.64 10.32
C TRP A 123 6.12 17.27 10.94
N ASP A 124 5.37 17.00 12.01
CA ASP A 124 5.34 15.70 12.65
C ASP A 124 4.54 14.66 11.84
N GLU A 125 4.71 13.40 12.21
CA GLU A 125 4.06 12.27 11.56
C GLU A 125 2.52 12.33 11.67
N ASP A 126 1.98 12.85 12.78
CA ASP A 126 0.54 12.96 12.99
C ASP A 126 -0.10 13.94 12.00
N ARG A 127 0.53 15.10 11.79
CA ARG A 127 0.07 16.08 10.81
C ARG A 127 0.18 15.56 9.38
N LEU A 128 1.27 14.88 9.04
CA LEU A 128 1.45 14.26 7.73
C LEU A 128 0.45 13.12 7.49
N ALA A 129 0.15 12.31 8.52
CA ALA A 129 -0.82 11.23 8.44
C ALA A 129 -2.24 11.78 8.26
N ALA A 130 -2.59 12.86 8.95
CA ALA A 130 -3.88 13.55 8.77
C ALA A 130 -4.04 14.11 7.35
N LEU A 131 -3.00 14.75 6.80
CA LEU A 131 -2.99 15.19 5.40
C LEU A 131 -3.13 13.99 4.45
N GLY A 132 -2.35 12.94 4.69
CA GLY A 132 -2.36 11.70 3.93
C GLY A 132 -3.73 11.02 3.87
N LEU A 133 -4.48 11.01 4.97
CA LEU A 133 -5.82 10.42 5.04
C LEU A 133 -6.78 11.06 4.02
N SER A 134 -6.64 12.35 3.72
CA SER A 134 -7.45 13.03 2.70
C SER A 134 -7.13 12.60 1.25
N LEU A 135 -5.96 11.98 1.04
CA LEU A 135 -5.51 11.47 -0.25
C LEU A 135 -5.88 9.99 -0.44
N GLY A 136 -5.90 9.21 0.65
CA GLY A 136 -6.37 7.83 0.65
C GLY A 136 -6.25 7.15 2.01
N ALA A 137 -7.13 6.17 2.26
CA ALA A 137 -7.24 5.47 3.54
C ALA A 137 -5.95 4.74 3.98
N ASP A 138 -5.15 4.24 3.03
CA ASP A 138 -3.90 3.52 3.33
C ASP A 138 -2.69 4.46 3.46
N VAL A 139 -2.80 5.77 3.15
CA VAL A 139 -1.65 6.68 3.23
C VAL A 139 -1.10 6.83 4.66
N PRO A 140 -1.93 6.93 5.71
CA PRO A 140 -1.43 7.04 7.10
C PRO A 140 -0.50 5.91 7.53
N VAL A 141 -0.73 4.66 7.12
CA VAL A 141 0.16 3.55 7.53
C VAL A 141 1.54 3.69 6.90
N PHE A 142 1.61 4.12 5.64
CA PHE A 142 2.88 4.41 4.98
C PHE A 142 3.60 5.62 5.57
N VAL A 143 2.85 6.65 6.03
CA VAL A 143 3.43 7.82 6.72
C VAL A 143 3.99 7.47 8.08
N ARG A 144 3.35 6.58 8.84
CA ARG A 144 3.81 6.15 10.18
C ARG A 144 4.89 5.07 10.15
N GLY A 145 5.03 4.35 9.04
CA GLY A 145 6.20 3.50 8.79
C GLY A 145 6.30 2.20 9.58
N HIS A 146 5.32 1.85 10.39
CA HIS A 146 5.28 0.60 11.15
C HIS A 146 4.07 -0.27 10.75
N ALA A 147 4.26 -1.59 10.74
CA ALA A 147 3.17 -2.54 10.60
C ALA A 147 2.13 -2.26 11.70
N ALA A 148 0.86 -2.33 11.34
CA ALA A 148 -0.19 -1.79 12.17
C ALA A 148 -1.48 -2.60 12.03
N PHE A 149 -2.13 -2.80 13.17
CA PHE A 149 -3.55 -3.11 13.22
C PHE A 149 -4.31 -1.80 13.00
N ALA A 150 -5.15 -1.76 11.97
CA ALA A 150 -5.94 -0.59 11.62
C ALA A 150 -7.42 -0.83 11.85
N GLU A 151 -8.07 0.16 12.45
CA GLU A 151 -9.53 0.24 12.63
C GLU A 151 -10.09 1.49 11.93
N GLY A 152 -11.41 1.74 12.06
CA GLY A 152 -12.06 2.84 11.36
C GLY A 152 -12.26 2.50 9.88
N VAL A 153 -11.93 3.45 9.01
CA VAL A 153 -11.77 3.20 7.57
C VAL A 153 -10.33 2.81 7.21
N GLY A 154 -9.46 2.58 8.20
CA GLY A 154 -8.03 2.26 8.05
C GLY A 154 -7.09 3.29 8.69
N GLU A 155 -7.62 4.33 9.32
CA GLU A 155 -6.88 5.47 9.89
C GLU A 155 -6.46 5.29 11.34
N LYS A 156 -7.15 4.45 12.11
CA LYS A 156 -6.86 4.23 13.54
C LYS A 156 -5.80 3.15 13.68
N LEU A 157 -4.54 3.55 13.72
CA LEU A 157 -3.39 2.64 13.65
C LEU A 157 -2.82 2.34 15.04
N THR A 158 -2.75 1.05 15.36
CA THR A 158 -2.01 0.52 16.52
C THR A 158 -0.84 -0.32 16.02
N PRO A 159 0.42 0.03 16.33
CA PRO A 159 1.58 -0.75 15.91
C PRO A 159 1.52 -2.21 16.38
N VAL A 160 1.92 -3.13 15.51
CA VAL A 160 1.98 -4.58 15.78
C VAL A 160 3.19 -5.20 15.08
N ASP A 161 3.66 -6.32 15.61
CA ASP A 161 4.83 -7.04 15.10
C ASP A 161 4.45 -8.46 14.61
N PRO A 162 3.76 -8.60 13.47
CA PRO A 162 3.53 -9.92 12.88
C PRO A 162 4.85 -10.59 12.46
N GLU A 163 4.81 -11.88 12.20
CA GLU A 163 5.95 -12.61 11.64
C GLU A 163 6.34 -12.00 10.27
N GLU A 164 7.64 -11.99 9.96
CA GLU A 164 8.21 -11.41 8.72
C GLU A 164 8.66 -12.51 7.73
N PRO A 165 7.75 -13.33 7.17
CA PRO A 165 8.12 -14.38 6.22
C PRO A 165 8.49 -13.79 4.86
N TRP A 166 8.92 -14.66 3.95
CA TRP A 166 8.98 -14.33 2.53
C TRP A 166 7.62 -14.54 1.90
N TYR A 167 7.17 -13.62 1.06
CA TYR A 167 5.93 -13.74 0.32
C TYR A 167 6.20 -13.92 -1.16
N LEU A 168 5.45 -14.84 -1.79
CA LEU A 168 5.21 -14.80 -3.23
C LEU A 168 3.91 -14.04 -3.46
N VAL A 169 3.98 -12.93 -4.18
CA VAL A 169 2.82 -12.14 -4.59
C VAL A 169 2.57 -12.37 -6.07
N LEU A 170 1.41 -12.93 -6.41
CA LEU A 170 0.96 -13.09 -7.79
C LEU A 170 0.08 -11.91 -8.18
N VAL A 171 0.17 -11.50 -9.44
CA VAL A 171 -0.52 -10.35 -10.02
C VAL A 171 -1.41 -10.83 -11.17
N PRO A 172 -2.63 -11.33 -10.88
CA PRO A 172 -3.61 -11.61 -11.92
C PRO A 172 -3.85 -10.36 -12.79
N GLN A 173 -3.80 -10.52 -14.11
CA GLN A 173 -3.89 -9.43 -15.09
C GLN A 173 -5.34 -8.96 -15.30
N VAL A 174 -6.00 -8.63 -14.19
CA VAL A 174 -7.38 -8.13 -14.15
C VAL A 174 -7.47 -6.95 -13.19
N SER A 175 -8.24 -5.94 -13.57
CA SER A 175 -8.54 -4.78 -12.73
C SER A 175 -9.77 -5.06 -11.88
N VAL A 176 -9.64 -4.90 -10.56
CA VAL A 176 -10.76 -5.03 -9.61
C VAL A 176 -11.09 -3.65 -9.07
N SER A 177 -12.33 -3.20 -9.30
CA SER A 177 -12.82 -1.95 -8.76
C SER A 177 -13.15 -2.11 -7.27
N THR A 178 -12.41 -1.41 -6.41
CA THR A 178 -12.67 -1.36 -4.97
C THR A 178 -14.11 -0.95 -4.67
N ALA A 179 -14.64 0.04 -5.40
CA ALA A 179 -16.03 0.50 -5.24
C ALA A 179 -17.06 -0.58 -5.62
N GLU A 180 -16.81 -1.37 -6.67
CA GLU A 180 -17.69 -2.48 -7.06
C GLU A 180 -17.72 -3.58 -6.01
N ILE A 181 -16.56 -3.93 -5.43
CA ILE A 181 -16.48 -4.93 -4.36
C ILE A 181 -17.23 -4.45 -3.12
N PHE A 182 -16.98 -3.22 -2.66
CA PHE A 182 -17.67 -2.67 -1.48
C PHE A 182 -19.19 -2.49 -1.67
N SER A 183 -19.65 -2.38 -2.92
CA SER A 183 -21.07 -2.27 -3.28
C SER A 183 -21.76 -3.62 -3.52
N ASP A 184 -21.03 -4.75 -3.55
CA ASP A 184 -21.62 -6.05 -3.87
C ASP A 184 -22.59 -6.53 -2.77
N PRO A 185 -23.82 -6.95 -3.10
CA PRO A 185 -24.81 -7.34 -2.09
C PRO A 185 -24.40 -8.57 -1.26
N LEU A 186 -23.48 -9.40 -1.76
CA LEU A 186 -23.01 -10.61 -1.09
C LEU A 186 -21.69 -10.41 -0.35
N LEU A 187 -21.19 -9.18 -0.24
CA LEU A 187 -20.04 -8.86 0.62
C LEU A 187 -20.44 -9.00 2.10
N THR A 188 -19.62 -9.73 2.86
CA THR A 188 -19.70 -9.80 4.32
C THR A 188 -19.56 -8.40 4.92
N ARG A 189 -20.46 -8.01 5.84
CA ARG A 189 -20.49 -6.67 6.46
C ARG A 189 -20.82 -6.71 7.94
N ASP A 190 -20.65 -7.87 8.56
CA ASP A 190 -21.10 -8.18 9.92
C ASP A 190 -20.07 -9.04 10.65
N THR A 191 -18.81 -9.00 10.22
CA THR A 191 -17.73 -9.71 10.92
C THR A 191 -17.61 -9.15 12.34
N PRO A 192 -17.73 -9.98 13.40
CA PRO A 192 -17.59 -9.50 14.76
C PRO A 192 -16.20 -8.90 15.00
N PRO A 193 -16.09 -7.74 15.68
CA PRO A 193 -14.81 -7.10 15.92
C PRO A 193 -13.93 -7.98 16.83
N ILE A 194 -12.65 -8.01 16.52
CA ILE A 194 -11.63 -8.70 17.31
C ILE A 194 -10.77 -7.69 18.08
N LYS A 195 -10.22 -8.11 19.22
CA LYS A 195 -9.27 -7.30 19.99
C LYS A 195 -7.84 -7.57 19.49
N VAL A 196 -7.01 -6.54 19.45
CA VAL A 196 -5.64 -6.56 18.92
C VAL A 196 -4.70 -7.55 19.63
N ARG A 197 -5.00 -7.95 20.87
CA ARG A 197 -4.10 -8.77 21.68
C ARG A 197 -4.59 -10.21 21.86
N PRO A 198 -3.83 -11.22 21.39
CA PRO A 198 -2.64 -11.15 20.50
C PRO A 198 -3.01 -10.97 19.02
N VAL A 199 -2.04 -10.56 18.17
CA VAL A 199 -2.19 -10.61 16.70
C VAL A 199 -2.78 -11.99 16.35
N PRO A 200 -3.99 -12.07 15.78
CA PRO A 200 -4.71 -13.33 15.70
C PRO A 200 -3.91 -14.39 14.95
N LYS A 201 -3.42 -15.41 15.67
CA LYS A 201 -2.91 -16.65 15.06
C LYS A 201 -4.14 -17.47 14.66
N GLY A 202 -4.53 -17.37 13.38
CA GLY A 202 -5.80 -17.90 12.87
C GLY A 202 -6.88 -16.82 12.74
N ASN A 203 -7.85 -17.04 11.85
CA ASN A 203 -8.86 -16.05 11.41
C ASN A 203 -8.33 -14.89 10.53
N SER A 204 -7.14 -15.04 9.94
CA SER A 204 -6.53 -14.10 8.99
C SER A 204 -7.15 -14.17 7.59
N ARG A 205 -8.47 -13.98 7.51
CA ARG A 205 -9.20 -13.94 6.24
C ARG A 205 -9.34 -12.50 5.75
N ASN A 206 -9.66 -12.39 4.46
CA ASN A 206 -10.07 -11.15 3.84
C ASN A 206 -11.55 -11.30 3.41
N ASP A 207 -12.44 -10.51 4.00
CA ASP A 207 -13.89 -10.58 3.76
C ASP A 207 -14.28 -10.22 2.31
N CYS A 208 -13.38 -9.58 1.55
CA CYS A 208 -13.57 -9.35 0.12
C CYS A 208 -13.35 -10.63 -0.72
N LEU A 209 -12.59 -11.61 -0.21
CA LEU A 209 -12.14 -12.78 -0.99
C LEU A 209 -13.30 -13.56 -1.62
N PRO A 210 -14.39 -13.92 -0.93
CA PRO A 210 -15.48 -14.68 -1.53
C PRO A 210 -16.15 -13.96 -2.72
N VAL A 211 -16.36 -12.65 -2.60
CA VAL A 211 -16.95 -11.83 -3.68
C VAL A 211 -15.98 -11.71 -4.85
N VAL A 212 -14.71 -11.41 -4.57
CA VAL A 212 -13.68 -11.27 -5.60
C VAL A 212 -13.48 -12.59 -6.35
N ALA A 213 -13.33 -13.71 -5.66
CA ALA A 213 -13.15 -15.02 -6.28
C ALA A 213 -14.38 -15.49 -7.08
N ARG A 214 -15.59 -15.03 -6.71
CA ARG A 214 -16.81 -15.27 -7.50
C ARG A 214 -16.83 -14.46 -8.80
N ARG A 215 -16.49 -13.16 -8.72
CA ARG A 215 -16.57 -12.22 -9.84
C ARG A 215 -15.41 -12.31 -10.82
N TYR A 216 -14.22 -12.65 -10.33
CA TYR A 216 -12.98 -12.61 -11.11
C TYR A 216 -12.33 -13.99 -11.14
N PRO A 217 -12.63 -14.83 -12.16
CA PRO A 217 -12.07 -16.17 -12.29
C PRO A 217 -10.54 -16.19 -12.27
N ASP A 218 -9.86 -15.17 -12.81
CA ASP A 218 -8.40 -15.10 -12.82
C ASP A 218 -7.82 -15.00 -11.41
N VAL A 219 -8.47 -14.24 -10.52
CA VAL A 219 -8.08 -14.16 -9.10
C VAL A 219 -8.32 -15.50 -8.41
N ARG A 220 -9.48 -16.14 -8.65
CA ARG A 220 -9.78 -17.48 -8.11
C ARG A 220 -8.77 -18.53 -8.60
N ASN A 221 -8.41 -18.50 -9.87
CA ASN A 221 -7.45 -19.43 -10.46
C ASN A 221 -6.05 -19.23 -9.84
N ALA A 222 -5.63 -17.98 -9.63
CA ALA A 222 -4.39 -17.67 -8.94
C ALA A 222 -4.40 -18.14 -7.47
N LEU A 223 -5.51 -17.93 -6.74
CA LEU A 223 -5.69 -18.46 -5.38
C LEU A 223 -5.58 -19.99 -5.35
N ASN A 224 -6.28 -20.69 -6.26
CA ASN A 224 -6.25 -22.15 -6.34
C ASN A 224 -4.86 -22.68 -6.70
N LEU A 225 -4.14 -21.98 -7.57
CA LEU A 225 -2.82 -22.39 -8.02
C LEU A 225 -1.78 -22.21 -6.91
N LEU A 226 -1.74 -21.04 -6.27
CA LEU A 226 -0.85 -20.76 -5.14
C LEU A 226 -1.21 -21.61 -3.90
N GLY A 227 -2.50 -21.89 -3.72
CA GLY A 227 -3.05 -22.71 -2.65
C GLY A 227 -2.55 -24.16 -2.63
N LYS A 228 -1.94 -24.65 -3.72
CA LYS A 228 -1.28 -25.96 -3.76
C LYS A 228 0.03 -26.00 -2.96
N PHE A 229 0.60 -24.83 -2.63
CA PHE A 229 1.93 -24.71 -2.02
C PHE A 229 1.91 -24.02 -0.65
N THR A 230 0.93 -23.14 -0.40
CA THR A 230 0.85 -22.35 0.83
C THR A 230 -0.58 -21.86 1.07
N GLU A 231 -0.86 -21.25 2.22
CA GLU A 231 -2.13 -20.57 2.49
C GLU A 231 -2.24 -19.29 1.65
N ALA A 232 -2.91 -19.38 0.49
CA ALA A 232 -3.09 -18.26 -0.42
C ALA A 232 -4.19 -17.30 0.06
N LYS A 233 -3.86 -16.00 0.08
CA LYS A 233 -4.73 -14.92 0.58
C LYS A 233 -4.88 -13.82 -0.45
N LEU A 234 -5.96 -13.05 -0.34
CA LEU A 234 -6.17 -11.82 -1.09
C LEU A 234 -5.65 -10.63 -0.27
N THR A 235 -4.97 -9.67 -0.89
CA THR A 235 -4.65 -8.38 -0.26
C THR A 235 -5.59 -7.26 -0.76
N GLY A 236 -5.99 -6.35 0.12
CA GLY A 236 -6.98 -5.30 -0.17
C GLY A 236 -8.26 -5.87 -0.78
N THR A 237 -8.77 -5.23 -1.83
CA THR A 237 -9.87 -5.76 -2.66
C THR A 237 -9.37 -6.59 -3.85
N GLY A 238 -8.09 -6.94 -3.91
CA GLY A 238 -7.46 -7.58 -5.08
C GLY A 238 -7.04 -6.61 -6.17
N SER A 239 -6.54 -7.11 -7.30
CA SER A 239 -6.48 -8.52 -7.71
C SER A 239 -5.32 -9.35 -7.15
N CYS A 240 -4.31 -8.75 -6.50
CA CYS A 240 -3.13 -9.50 -6.07
C CYS A 240 -3.47 -10.54 -5.00
N VAL A 241 -2.82 -11.69 -5.13
CA VAL A 241 -2.89 -12.79 -4.17
C VAL A 241 -1.49 -13.08 -3.65
N PHE A 242 -1.38 -13.50 -2.40
CA PHE A 242 -0.09 -13.74 -1.77
C PHE A 242 -0.10 -15.00 -0.91
N GLY A 243 1.08 -15.54 -0.66
CA GLY A 243 1.28 -16.69 0.21
C GLY A 243 2.65 -16.64 0.87
N GLY A 244 2.71 -17.04 2.14
CA GLY A 244 3.93 -16.98 2.95
C GLY A 244 4.80 -18.22 2.81
N PHE A 245 6.12 -18.03 2.89
CA PHE A 245 7.17 -19.03 2.80
C PHE A 245 8.25 -18.75 3.86
N PRO A 246 8.89 -19.79 4.41
CA PRO A 246 9.91 -19.63 5.45
C PRO A 246 11.23 -19.06 4.90
N SER A 247 11.48 -19.17 3.60
CA SER A 247 12.72 -18.67 2.97
C SER A 247 12.48 -18.12 1.56
N LYS A 248 13.35 -17.20 1.13
CA LYS A 248 13.35 -16.69 -0.25
C LYS A 248 13.48 -17.82 -1.27
N ALA A 249 14.37 -18.78 -1.00
CA ALA A 249 14.64 -19.88 -1.92
C ALA A 249 13.41 -20.77 -2.17
N GLU A 250 12.55 -20.98 -1.16
CA GLU A 250 11.30 -21.71 -1.34
C GLU A 250 10.26 -20.90 -2.12
N ALA A 251 10.13 -19.61 -1.82
CA ALA A 251 9.25 -18.72 -2.58
C ALA A 251 9.69 -18.62 -4.06
N ASP A 252 10.99 -18.50 -4.33
CA ASP A 252 11.56 -18.44 -5.68
C ASP A 252 11.33 -19.75 -6.45
N LYS A 253 11.46 -20.92 -5.80
CA LYS A 253 11.16 -22.22 -6.41
C LYS A 253 9.70 -22.30 -6.85
N VAL A 254 8.76 -21.88 -6.00
CA VAL A 254 7.33 -21.87 -6.36
C VAL A 254 7.07 -20.83 -7.45
N SER A 255 7.65 -19.63 -7.33
CA SER A 255 7.53 -18.56 -8.34
C SER A 255 7.91 -19.07 -9.74
N ALA A 256 9.07 -19.73 -9.86
CA ALA A 256 9.56 -20.27 -11.13
C ALA A 256 8.61 -21.31 -11.77
N LEU A 257 7.85 -22.07 -10.96
CA LEU A 257 6.85 -23.01 -11.46
C LEU A 257 5.58 -22.30 -11.97
N LEU A 258 5.29 -21.10 -11.47
CA LEU A 258 4.06 -20.35 -11.77
C LEU A 258 4.25 -19.29 -12.86
N THR A 259 5.48 -18.79 -13.04
CA THR A 259 5.81 -17.68 -13.96
C THR A 259 5.45 -17.93 -15.42
N GLU A 260 5.31 -19.18 -15.86
CA GLU A 260 4.82 -19.50 -17.21
C GLU A 260 3.35 -19.14 -17.42
N THR A 261 2.59 -18.97 -16.33
CA THR A 261 1.13 -18.79 -16.37
C THR A 261 0.64 -17.50 -15.71
N LEU A 262 1.39 -16.94 -14.76
CA LEU A 262 1.03 -15.77 -13.97
C LEU A 262 2.27 -14.93 -13.64
N THR A 263 2.14 -13.61 -13.71
CA THR A 263 3.18 -12.69 -13.26
C THR A 263 3.16 -12.58 -11.73
N GLY A 264 4.32 -12.32 -11.13
CA GLY A 264 4.46 -12.19 -9.69
C GLY A 264 5.86 -11.79 -9.29
N PHE A 265 6.04 -11.52 -8.00
CA PHE A 265 7.32 -11.18 -7.40
C PHE A 265 7.45 -11.77 -6.01
N VAL A 266 8.71 -12.02 -5.60
CA VAL A 266 9.05 -12.50 -4.26
C VAL A 266 9.61 -11.36 -3.44
N ALA A 267 9.07 -11.13 -2.25
CA ALA A 267 9.49 -10.05 -1.36
C ALA A 267 9.44 -10.48 0.11
N LYS A 268 10.31 -9.92 0.94
CA LYS A 268 10.29 -10.15 2.39
C LYS A 268 9.21 -9.26 3.02
N GLY A 269 8.39 -9.81 3.92
CA GLY A 269 7.57 -9.00 4.82
C GLY A 269 8.45 -8.19 5.76
N SER A 270 8.07 -6.93 6.03
CA SER A 270 8.75 -6.13 7.05
C SER A 270 7.79 -5.30 7.88
N ASN A 271 8.04 -5.25 9.18
CA ASN A 271 7.28 -4.47 10.14
C ASN A 271 7.74 -3.01 10.22
N VAL A 272 8.92 -2.69 9.68
CA VAL A 272 9.42 -1.32 9.55
C VAL A 272 9.60 -1.01 8.07
N SER A 273 8.92 0.03 7.60
CA SER A 273 8.96 0.47 6.22
C SER A 273 10.38 0.75 5.74
N MET A 274 10.75 0.25 4.56
CA MET A 274 12.04 0.58 3.92
C MET A 274 12.20 2.10 3.68
N LEU A 275 11.09 2.85 3.56
CA LEU A 275 11.10 4.32 3.52
C LEU A 275 11.63 4.91 4.83
N HIS A 276 11.14 4.43 5.97
CA HIS A 276 11.53 4.97 7.28
C HIS A 276 12.95 4.59 7.63
N ARG A 277 13.38 3.36 7.31
CA ARG A 277 14.79 2.95 7.42
C ARG A 277 15.71 3.85 6.58
N LYS A 278 15.27 4.23 5.37
CA LYS A 278 16.01 5.15 4.51
C LYS A 278 16.05 6.57 5.08
N LEU A 279 14.91 7.12 5.52
CA LEU A 279 14.84 8.46 6.12
C LEU A 279 15.70 8.57 7.39
N GLN A 280 15.71 7.54 8.23
CA GLN A 280 16.55 7.49 9.42
C GLN A 280 18.05 7.55 9.07
N SER A 281 18.46 7.02 7.92
CA SER A 281 19.86 7.09 7.46
C SER A 281 20.28 8.48 6.93
N LEU A 282 19.33 9.42 6.81
CA LEU A 282 19.58 10.80 6.37
C LEU A 282 19.68 11.80 7.54
N LEU A 283 19.37 11.35 8.76
CA LEU A 283 19.50 12.09 10.02
C LEU A 283 20.91 11.89 10.60
#